data_AF-A0A653CBW7-F1
#
_entry.id   AF-A0A653CBW7-F1
#
_cell.length_a   1.000
_cell.length_b   1.000
_cell.length_c   1.000
_cell.angle_alpha   90.00
_cell.angle_beta   90.00
_cell.angle_gamma   90.00
#
_symmetry.space_group_name_H-M   'P 1'
#
loop_
_entity.id
_entity.type
_entity.pdbx_description
1 polymer ?
#
loop_
_entity_poly.entity_id
_entity_poly.type
_entity_poly.pdbx_seq_one_letter_code
_entity_poly.pdbx_strand_id
1 'polypeptide(L)'
;MSLSIARPLVSIYNEKSEEVKGGGVVLPAVFKAPIRPDVVNFVHQQVSMNHRQPYCVSDKAGHQTSAESWGTGRAVARIPRVRGGGTHRSGQGAFGNMCRGGRMFAPTKPWRRWHRRVNIGQRRYALASAVAATGVPALVMSKGHVVDQIPELPLVVNDKVQEMNKTKQAVQFLRRIKAWADIQKVQVFS
;
A
#
# COMPACT_ATOMS: atom_id res chain seq x y z
N MET A 1 4.15 -30.65 -6.30
CA MET A 1 4.67 -30.03 -5.06
C MET A 1 6.04 -29.46 -5.38
N SER A 2 6.21 -28.13 -5.42
CA SER A 2 7.55 -27.55 -5.64
C SER A 2 8.38 -27.75 -4.38
N LEU A 3 9.48 -28.49 -4.49
CA LEU A 3 10.46 -28.65 -3.41
C LEU A 3 11.14 -27.29 -3.19
N SER A 4 10.62 -26.47 -2.28
CA SER A 4 11.38 -25.35 -1.74
C SER A 4 12.57 -25.94 -0.97
N ILE A 5 13.79 -25.66 -1.42
CA ILE A 5 15.02 -26.00 -0.70
C ILE A 5 15.05 -25.13 0.54
N ALA A 6 14.50 -25.66 1.63
CA ALA A 6 14.43 -24.96 2.91
C ALA A 6 15.26 -25.77 3.91
N ARG A 7 16.18 -25.10 4.61
CA ARG A 7 16.95 -25.73 5.67
C ARG A 7 15.98 -26.26 6.74
N PRO A 8 16.06 -27.53 7.13
CA PRO A 8 15.11 -28.11 8.08
C PRO A 8 15.27 -27.54 9.48
N LEU A 9 16.47 -27.07 9.83
CA LEU A 9 16.81 -26.43 11.09
C LEU A 9 17.28 -24.99 10.83
N VAL A 10 16.81 -24.08 11.68
CA VAL A 10 17.17 -22.65 11.69
C VAL A 10 17.88 -22.35 13.01
N SER A 11 18.95 -21.59 12.95
CA SER A 11 19.73 -21.23 14.13
C SER A 11 19.07 -20.07 14.89
N ILE A 12 19.17 -20.08 16.22
CA ILE A 12 18.70 -18.94 17.04
C ILE A 12 19.89 -18.05 17.34
N TYR A 13 19.75 -16.74 17.09
CA TYR A 13 20.75 -15.74 17.50
C TYR A 13 20.39 -15.09 18.83
N ASN A 14 21.41 -14.72 19.61
CA ASN A 14 21.26 -13.91 20.81
C ASN A 14 21.34 -12.40 20.49
N GLU A 15 21.14 -11.54 21.50
CA GLU A 15 21.24 -10.07 21.39
C GLU A 15 22.65 -9.56 20.99
N LYS A 16 23.66 -10.43 21.05
CA LYS A 16 25.05 -10.15 20.67
C LYS A 16 25.38 -10.62 19.26
N SER A 17 24.40 -11.17 18.52
CA SER A 17 24.59 -11.79 17.20
C SER A 17 25.47 -13.04 17.22
N GLU A 18 25.44 -13.79 18.32
CA GLU A 18 26.07 -15.10 18.43
C GLU A 18 25.01 -16.19 18.33
N GLU A 19 25.36 -17.29 17.67
CA GLU A 19 24.52 -18.48 17.58
C GLU A 19 24.39 -19.15 18.95
N VAL A 20 23.14 -19.42 19.37
CA VAL A 20 22.86 -20.17 20.59
C VAL A 20 23.15 -21.64 20.35
N LYS A 21 24.26 -22.13 20.92
CA LYS A 21 24.68 -23.54 20.81
C LYS A 21 23.56 -24.48 21.31
N GLY A 22 23.12 -25.40 20.46
CA GLY A 22 22.10 -26.41 20.77
C GLY A 22 20.64 -25.93 20.68
N GLY A 23 20.40 -24.66 20.35
CA GLY A 23 19.06 -24.07 20.24
C GLY A 23 18.56 -23.93 18.81
N GLY A 24 18.59 -24.98 17.99
CA GLY A 24 18.02 -24.93 16.64
C GLY A 24 16.50 -25.13 16.66
N VAL A 25 15.76 -24.38 15.83
CA VAL A 25 14.30 -24.56 15.66
C VAL A 25 14.01 -25.24 14.34
N VAL A 26 13.05 -26.17 14.34
CA VAL A 26 12.55 -26.78 13.11
C VAL A 26 11.80 -25.74 12.29
N LEU A 27 12.18 -25.59 11.01
CA LEU A 27 11.53 -24.63 10.13
C LEU A 27 10.03 -24.99 9.97
N PRO A 28 9.10 -24.06 10.30
CA PRO A 28 7.68 -24.31 10.14
C PRO A 28 7.29 -24.66 8.70
N ALA A 29 6.32 -25.56 8.54
CA ALA A 29 5.86 -26.02 7.23
C ALA A 29 5.38 -24.89 6.30
N VAL A 30 4.96 -23.75 6.84
CA VAL A 30 4.53 -22.58 6.07
C VAL A 30 5.63 -22.05 5.14
N PHE A 31 6.91 -22.18 5.51
CA PHE A 31 8.02 -21.78 4.65
C PHE A 31 8.21 -22.68 3.42
N LYS A 32 7.57 -23.87 3.42
CA LYS A 32 7.56 -24.78 2.28
C LYS A 32 6.39 -24.54 1.32
N ALA A 33 5.53 -23.57 1.62
CA ALA A 33 4.40 -23.24 0.76
C ALA A 33 4.90 -22.69 -0.59
N PRO A 34 4.22 -23.02 -1.71
CA PRO A 34 4.55 -22.46 -3.00
C PRO A 34 4.35 -20.93 -3.02
N ILE A 35 5.33 -20.22 -3.56
CA ILE A 35 5.31 -18.76 -3.65
C ILE A 35 4.53 -18.36 -4.92
N ARG A 36 3.34 -17.78 -4.72
CA ARG A 36 2.46 -17.33 -5.81
C ARG A 36 2.34 -15.81 -5.83
N PRO A 37 3.17 -15.11 -6.64
CA PRO A 37 3.15 -13.65 -6.69
C PRO A 37 1.83 -13.12 -7.27
N ASP A 38 1.15 -13.87 -8.13
CA ASP A 38 -0.15 -13.54 -8.70
C ASP A 38 -1.25 -13.39 -7.63
N VAL A 39 -1.36 -14.38 -6.74
CA VAL A 39 -2.35 -14.37 -5.65
C VAL A 39 -2.01 -13.30 -4.62
N VAL A 40 -0.72 -13.13 -4.30
CA VAL A 40 -0.26 -12.08 -3.37
C VAL A 40 -0.59 -10.69 -3.92
N ASN A 41 -0.28 -10.42 -5.18
CA ASN A 41 -0.55 -9.13 -5.82
C ASN A 41 -2.05 -8.82 -5.87
N PHE A 42 -2.87 -9.81 -6.24
CA PHE A 42 -4.32 -9.67 -6.26
C PHE A 42 -4.86 -9.33 -4.86
N VAL A 43 -4.52 -10.13 -3.84
CA VAL A 43 -4.99 -9.90 -2.47
C VAL A 43 -4.49 -8.57 -1.92
N HIS A 44 -3.22 -8.23 -2.14
CA HIS A 44 -2.64 -6.96 -1.70
C HIS A 44 -3.39 -5.76 -2.29
N GLN A 45 -3.67 -5.77 -3.61
CA GLN A 45 -4.42 -4.72 -4.27
C GLN A 45 -5.83 -4.57 -3.68
N GLN A 46 -6.54 -5.68 -3.46
CA GLN A 46 -7.89 -5.64 -2.91
C GLN A 46 -7.92 -5.14 -1.46
N VAL A 47 -6.97 -5.59 -0.62
CA VAL A 47 -6.86 -5.17 0.79
C VAL A 47 -6.44 -3.71 0.90
N SER A 48 -5.49 -3.25 0.07
CA SER A 48 -5.03 -1.85 0.04
C SER A 48 -6.16 -0.87 -0.25
N MET A 49 -7.12 -1.23 -1.12
CA MET A 49 -8.30 -0.41 -1.40
C MET A 49 -9.18 -0.19 -0.16
N ASN A 50 -9.15 -1.07 0.83
CA ASN A 50 -10.00 -0.97 2.01
C ASN A 50 -9.55 0.11 3.02
N HIS A 51 -8.32 0.62 2.91
CA HIS A 51 -7.82 1.70 3.76
C HIS A 51 -8.13 3.10 3.19
N ARG A 52 -8.76 3.18 2.01
CA ARG A 52 -9.04 4.46 1.35
C ARG A 52 -10.19 5.17 2.05
N GLN A 53 -10.01 6.44 2.37
CA GLN A 53 -11.10 7.31 2.81
C GLN A 53 -11.99 7.67 1.61
N PRO A 54 -13.32 7.46 1.69
CA PRO A 54 -14.26 7.89 0.66
C PRO A 54 -14.18 9.40 0.42
N TYR A 55 -14.11 9.81 -0.84
CA TYR A 55 -14.12 11.22 -1.24
C TYR A 55 -15.12 11.44 -2.38
N CYS A 56 -15.75 12.61 -2.41
CA CYS A 56 -16.73 12.97 -3.43
C CYS A 56 -16.69 14.47 -3.72
N VAL A 57 -17.19 14.85 -4.90
CA VAL A 57 -17.48 16.26 -5.22
C VAL A 57 -18.81 16.63 -4.57
N SER A 58 -18.91 17.87 -4.07
CA SER A 58 -20.19 18.38 -3.55
C SER A 58 -21.30 18.27 -4.60
N ASP A 59 -22.45 17.76 -4.19
CA ASP A 59 -23.58 17.53 -5.10
C ASP A 59 -24.11 18.84 -5.73
N LYS A 60 -23.95 19.96 -5.02
CA LYS A 60 -24.37 21.29 -5.50
C LYS A 60 -23.29 22.03 -6.30
N ALA A 61 -22.08 21.46 -6.46
CA ALA A 61 -20.99 22.12 -7.17
C ALA A 61 -21.36 22.36 -8.64
N GLY A 62 -21.28 23.61 -9.10
CA GLY A 62 -21.64 24.00 -10.47
C GLY A 62 -23.14 23.98 -10.79
N HIS A 63 -23.99 23.73 -9.79
CA HIS A 63 -25.46 23.69 -9.92
C HIS A 63 -26.17 24.92 -9.31
N GLN A 64 -25.47 25.73 -8.52
CA GLN A 64 -26.05 26.88 -7.81
C GLN A 64 -26.26 28.12 -8.71
N THR A 65 -25.65 28.13 -9.90
CA THR A 65 -25.74 29.28 -10.82
C THR A 65 -27.03 29.22 -11.63
N SER A 66 -27.85 30.25 -11.52
CA SER A 66 -29.04 30.43 -12.37
C SER A 66 -28.63 30.76 -13.80
N ALA A 67 -28.80 29.79 -14.70
CA ALA A 67 -28.39 29.92 -16.09
C ALA A 67 -29.35 29.18 -17.03
N GLU A 68 -29.67 29.82 -18.14
CA GLU A 68 -30.51 29.23 -19.19
C GLU A 68 -29.91 29.54 -20.57
N SER A 69 -30.21 28.68 -21.54
CA SER A 69 -29.74 28.88 -22.90
C SER A 69 -30.50 30.01 -23.57
N TRP A 70 -29.79 30.86 -24.28
CA TRP A 70 -30.41 31.93 -25.08
C TRP A 70 -31.03 31.44 -26.39
N GLY A 71 -30.86 30.15 -26.72
CA GLY A 71 -31.31 29.58 -27.99
C GLY A 71 -30.42 29.98 -29.16
N THR A 72 -30.96 29.86 -30.37
CA THR A 72 -30.28 30.21 -31.63
C THR A 72 -30.40 31.69 -31.97
N GLY A 73 -29.69 32.15 -33.01
CA GLY A 73 -29.84 33.51 -33.55
C GLY A 73 -29.06 34.61 -32.82
N ARG A 74 -28.13 34.25 -31.92
CA ARG A 74 -27.33 35.21 -31.14
C ARG A 74 -25.81 35.12 -31.38
N ALA A 75 -25.38 34.52 -32.49
CA ALA A 75 -23.98 34.29 -32.88
C ALA A 75 -23.10 33.61 -31.80
N VAL A 76 -23.71 32.79 -30.94
CA VAL A 76 -23.09 32.23 -29.75
C VAL A 76 -23.61 30.80 -29.50
N ALA A 77 -22.78 29.91 -28.95
CA ALA A 77 -23.15 28.52 -28.67
C ALA A 77 -24.34 28.38 -27.69
N ARG A 78 -25.16 27.33 -27.89
CA ARG A 78 -26.43 27.04 -27.17
C ARG A 78 -26.28 26.60 -25.71
N ILE A 79 -25.15 26.91 -25.07
CA ILE A 79 -24.86 26.57 -23.68
C ILE A 79 -25.68 27.47 -22.73
N PRO A 80 -26.15 26.97 -21.56
CA PRO A 80 -26.76 27.81 -20.54
C PRO A 80 -25.85 28.96 -20.09
N ARG A 81 -26.39 30.18 -20.02
CA ARG A 81 -25.63 31.39 -19.65
C ARG A 81 -26.20 32.05 -18.41
N VAL A 82 -25.31 32.60 -17.58
CA VAL A 82 -25.69 33.30 -16.34
C VAL A 82 -26.61 34.47 -16.66
N ARG A 83 -27.76 34.51 -16.01
CA ARG A 83 -28.76 35.58 -16.17
C ARG A 83 -28.29 36.90 -15.52
N GLY A 84 -28.96 38.00 -15.85
CA GLY A 84 -28.67 39.33 -15.31
C GLY A 84 -27.73 40.16 -16.18
N GLY A 85 -27.26 41.28 -15.63
CA GLY A 85 -26.34 42.23 -16.27
C GLY A 85 -25.53 42.98 -15.22
N GLY A 86 -24.55 43.78 -15.65
CA GLY A 86 -23.75 44.63 -14.76
C GLY A 86 -22.61 43.94 -14.00
N THR A 87 -22.46 42.61 -14.12
CA THR A 87 -21.29 41.89 -13.58
C THR A 87 -20.53 41.19 -14.70
N HIS A 88 -19.21 41.07 -14.57
CA HIS A 88 -18.35 40.34 -15.53
C HIS A 88 -18.74 38.87 -15.71
N ARG A 89 -19.49 38.29 -14.76
CA ARG A 89 -19.97 36.90 -14.81
C ARG A 89 -21.25 36.74 -15.63
N SER A 90 -22.04 37.80 -15.79
CA SER A 90 -23.30 37.77 -16.56
C SER A 90 -23.02 37.42 -18.03
N GLY A 91 -23.86 36.59 -18.65
CA GLY A 91 -23.68 36.17 -20.04
C GLY A 91 -22.61 35.10 -20.30
N GLN A 92 -21.78 34.74 -19.30
CA GLN A 92 -20.82 33.63 -19.42
C GLN A 92 -21.52 32.27 -19.37
N GLY A 93 -20.91 31.25 -19.98
CA GLY A 93 -21.39 29.86 -19.92
C GLY A 93 -21.30 29.30 -18.50
N ALA A 94 -22.35 28.61 -18.06
CA ALA A 94 -22.45 27.95 -16.76
C ALA A 94 -23.15 26.60 -16.89
N PHE A 95 -23.16 25.81 -15.81
CA PHE A 95 -23.83 24.50 -15.69
C PHE A 95 -23.27 23.37 -16.58
N GLY A 96 -22.77 23.66 -17.78
CA GLY A 96 -22.12 22.69 -18.67
C GLY A 96 -20.79 22.18 -18.12
N ASN A 97 -20.47 20.92 -18.38
CA ASN A 97 -19.19 20.31 -17.99
C ASN A 97 -17.98 20.89 -18.73
N MET A 98 -18.20 21.50 -19.89
CA MET A 98 -17.20 22.26 -20.65
C MET A 98 -17.07 23.72 -20.19
N CYS A 99 -17.89 24.17 -19.23
CA CYS A 99 -17.90 25.56 -18.78
C CYS A 99 -17.05 25.75 -17.53
N ARG A 100 -16.33 26.88 -17.45
CA ARG A 100 -15.62 27.28 -16.24
C ARG A 100 -16.60 27.50 -15.08
N GLY A 101 -16.42 26.76 -13.99
CA GLY A 101 -17.32 26.78 -12.83
C GLY A 101 -18.64 26.03 -13.05
N GLY A 102 -18.79 25.29 -14.15
CA GLY A 102 -19.90 24.36 -14.36
C GLY A 102 -19.69 23.03 -13.64
N ARG A 103 -20.70 22.16 -13.65
CA ARG A 103 -20.65 20.86 -12.99
C ARG A 103 -19.81 19.87 -13.80
N MET A 104 -19.12 18.96 -13.13
CA MET A 104 -18.44 17.85 -13.82
C MET A 104 -19.45 16.80 -14.31
N PHE A 105 -19.20 16.18 -15.47
CA PHE A 105 -19.95 14.99 -15.88
C PHE A 105 -19.42 13.76 -15.13
N ALA A 106 -20.33 12.93 -14.61
CA ALA A 106 -20.02 11.77 -13.76
C ALA A 106 -19.05 12.09 -12.59
N PRO A 107 -19.39 13.04 -11.69
CA PRO A 107 -18.53 13.37 -10.56
C PRO A 107 -18.35 12.18 -9.62
N THR A 108 -17.28 12.18 -8.83
CA THR A 108 -17.11 11.17 -7.79
C THR A 108 -18.25 11.28 -6.78
N LYS A 109 -18.94 10.16 -6.57
CA LYS A 109 -20.11 10.07 -5.69
C LYS A 109 -19.77 9.30 -4.41
N PRO A 110 -20.43 9.62 -3.28
CA PRO A 110 -20.14 8.97 -2.01
C PRO A 110 -20.40 7.46 -2.04
N TRP A 111 -21.38 6.99 -2.82
CA TRP A 111 -21.72 5.57 -2.95
C TRP A 111 -20.80 4.77 -3.90
N ARG A 112 -19.68 5.35 -4.35
CA ARG A 112 -18.65 4.57 -5.06
C ARG A 112 -18.22 3.39 -4.21
N ARG A 113 -18.05 2.22 -4.81
CA ARG A 113 -17.54 1.04 -4.10
C ARG A 113 -16.03 1.18 -3.83
N TRP A 114 -15.69 1.57 -2.60
CA TRP A 114 -14.30 1.68 -2.13
C TRP A 114 -13.76 0.34 -1.62
N HIS A 115 -14.57 -0.38 -0.85
CA HIS A 115 -14.15 -1.62 -0.21
C HIS A 115 -14.36 -2.86 -1.09
N ARG A 116 -13.44 -3.81 -0.95
CA ARG A 116 -13.44 -5.11 -1.63
C ARG A 116 -13.33 -6.22 -0.60
N ARG A 117 -14.28 -7.15 -0.66
CA ARG A 117 -14.27 -8.38 0.14
C ARG A 117 -13.36 -9.38 -0.56
N VAL A 118 -12.35 -9.86 0.16
CA VAL A 118 -11.45 -10.91 -0.30
C VAL A 118 -11.87 -12.23 0.33
N ASN A 119 -11.79 -13.33 -0.42
CA ASN A 119 -12.05 -14.66 0.13
C ASN A 119 -11.00 -15.00 1.21
N ILE A 120 -11.45 -15.52 2.35
CA ILE A 120 -10.60 -15.89 3.49
C ILE A 120 -9.55 -16.91 3.05
N GLY A 121 -9.92 -17.91 2.23
CA GLY A 121 -8.99 -18.92 1.72
C GLY A 121 -7.87 -18.31 0.88
N GLN A 122 -8.21 -17.41 -0.05
CA GLN A 122 -7.23 -16.69 -0.87
C GLN A 122 -6.31 -15.81 -0.02
N ARG A 123 -6.86 -15.12 0.99
CA ARG A 123 -6.07 -14.29 1.90
C ARG A 123 -5.08 -15.12 2.73
N ARG A 124 -5.50 -16.28 3.23
CA ARG A 124 -4.63 -17.22 3.96
C ARG A 124 -3.51 -17.76 3.05
N TYR A 125 -3.85 -18.09 1.81
CA TYR A 125 -2.88 -18.55 0.83
C TYR A 125 -1.84 -17.47 0.49
N ALA A 126 -2.28 -16.24 0.24
CA ALA A 126 -1.38 -15.09 0.01
C ALA A 126 -0.43 -14.87 1.20
N LEU A 127 -0.94 -15.00 2.44
CA LEU A 127 -0.13 -14.87 3.65
C LEU A 127 0.92 -15.99 3.73
N ALA A 128 0.53 -17.24 3.49
CA ALA A 128 1.47 -18.36 3.47
C ALA A 128 2.57 -18.19 2.40
N SER A 129 2.21 -17.77 1.17
CA SER A 129 3.19 -17.46 0.12
C SER A 129 4.11 -16.30 0.50
N ALA A 130 3.60 -15.28 1.19
CA ALA A 130 4.41 -14.15 1.65
C ALA A 130 5.41 -14.56 2.74
N VAL A 131 4.99 -15.40 3.71
CA VAL A 131 5.87 -15.94 4.75
C VAL A 131 6.94 -16.85 4.13
N ALA A 132 6.58 -17.71 3.17
CA ALA A 132 7.57 -18.53 2.47
C ALA A 132 8.63 -17.66 1.75
N ALA A 133 8.22 -16.54 1.16
CA ALA A 133 9.14 -15.63 0.47
C ALA A 133 10.15 -14.94 1.39
N THR A 134 9.86 -14.75 2.70
CA THR A 134 10.82 -14.12 3.62
C THR A 134 12.02 -15.02 3.95
N GLY A 135 11.87 -16.33 3.79
CA GLY A 135 12.95 -17.30 3.95
C GLY A 135 13.87 -17.44 2.73
N VAL A 136 13.58 -16.77 1.61
CA VAL A 136 14.34 -16.89 0.36
C VAL A 136 15.20 -15.64 0.13
N PRO A 137 16.53 -15.71 0.33
CA PRO A 137 17.41 -14.54 0.21
C PRO A 137 17.30 -13.82 -1.14
N ALA A 138 17.20 -14.57 -2.24
CA ALA A 138 17.06 -14.01 -3.58
C ALA A 138 15.82 -13.10 -3.74
N LEU A 139 14.69 -13.48 -3.14
CA LEU A 139 13.46 -12.68 -3.22
C LEU A 139 13.55 -11.43 -2.33
N VAL A 140 14.17 -11.55 -1.16
CA VAL A 140 14.41 -10.42 -0.24
C VAL A 140 15.33 -9.38 -0.88
N MET A 141 16.44 -9.84 -1.49
CA MET A 141 17.36 -8.99 -2.25
C MET A 141 16.67 -8.38 -3.48
N SER A 142 15.87 -9.13 -4.24
CA SER A 142 15.15 -8.59 -5.41
C SER A 142 14.16 -7.48 -5.08
N LYS A 143 13.61 -7.47 -3.86
CA LYS A 143 12.75 -6.39 -3.36
C LYS A 143 13.56 -5.13 -3.01
N GLY A 144 14.87 -5.26 -2.91
CA GLY A 144 15.82 -4.19 -2.64
C GLY A 144 16.26 -4.08 -1.19
N HIS A 145 16.07 -5.10 -0.36
CA HIS A 145 16.61 -5.11 1.00
C HIS A 145 18.11 -5.42 0.98
N VAL A 146 18.89 -4.71 1.80
CA VAL A 146 20.35 -4.92 1.92
C VAL A 146 20.61 -5.97 3.00
N VAL A 147 20.80 -7.23 2.59
CA VAL A 147 20.89 -8.38 3.51
C VAL A 147 22.21 -9.17 3.40
N ASP A 148 23.20 -8.63 2.69
CA ASP A 148 24.47 -9.32 2.38
C ASP A 148 25.25 -9.77 3.62
N GLN A 149 25.11 -9.02 4.72
CA GLN A 149 25.84 -9.27 5.96
C GLN A 149 25.03 -10.06 6.99
N ILE A 150 23.75 -10.34 6.74
CA ILE A 150 22.88 -11.08 7.66
C ILE A 150 23.29 -12.56 7.64
N PRO A 151 23.42 -13.22 8.81
CA PRO A 151 23.97 -14.57 8.87
C PRO A 151 23.08 -15.63 8.22
N GLU A 152 21.75 -15.51 8.34
CA GLU A 152 20.79 -16.41 7.70
C GLU A 152 19.39 -15.81 7.54
N LEU A 153 18.58 -16.46 6.69
CA LEU A 153 17.15 -16.19 6.51
C LEU A 153 16.37 -17.52 6.51
N PRO A 154 15.18 -17.60 7.14
CA PRO A 154 14.57 -16.57 7.99
C PRO A 154 15.37 -16.36 9.28
N LEU A 155 15.60 -15.10 9.65
CA LEU A 155 16.38 -14.75 10.85
C LEU A 155 15.54 -15.00 12.11
N VAL A 156 15.99 -15.92 12.96
CA VAL A 156 15.34 -16.24 14.25
C VAL A 156 16.21 -15.74 15.40
N VAL A 157 15.58 -15.09 16.37
CA VAL A 157 16.27 -14.50 17.53
C VAL A 157 15.59 -14.93 18.82
N ASN A 158 16.37 -14.99 19.90
CA ASN A 158 15.89 -15.38 21.23
C ASN A 158 14.80 -14.44 21.77
N ASP A 159 13.88 -14.97 22.57
CA ASP A 159 12.70 -14.28 23.11
C ASP A 159 13.04 -13.08 24.00
N LYS A 160 14.25 -13.03 24.58
CA LYS A 160 14.74 -11.89 25.37
C LYS A 160 14.68 -10.55 24.63
N VAL A 161 14.72 -10.57 23.30
CA VAL A 161 14.55 -9.38 22.45
C VAL A 161 13.23 -8.64 22.76
N GLN A 162 12.20 -9.35 23.23
CA GLN A 162 10.90 -8.77 23.61
C GLN A 162 10.98 -7.88 24.86
N GLU A 163 11.99 -8.06 25.72
CA GLU A 163 12.17 -7.30 26.97
C GLU A 163 12.86 -5.93 26.76
N MET A 164 13.29 -5.61 25.54
CA MET A 164 13.96 -4.35 25.24
C MET A 164 13.02 -3.15 25.31
N ASN A 165 13.20 -2.29 26.33
CA ASN A 165 12.35 -1.12 26.55
C ASN A 165 12.85 0.16 25.87
N LYS A 166 14.15 0.28 25.58
CA LYS A 166 14.74 1.52 25.04
C LYS A 166 15.10 1.39 23.57
N THR A 167 14.78 2.40 22.77
CA THR A 167 15.16 2.47 21.34
C THR A 167 16.67 2.36 21.12
N LYS A 168 17.49 2.92 22.03
CA LYS A 168 18.96 2.79 22.01
C LYS A 168 19.40 1.31 22.05
N GLN A 169 18.71 0.47 22.82
CA GLN A 169 19.01 -0.96 22.91
C GLN A 169 18.64 -1.67 21.58
N ALA A 170 17.47 -1.37 21.02
CA ALA A 170 17.04 -1.91 19.73
C ALA A 170 17.99 -1.52 18.58
N VAL A 171 18.47 -0.27 18.55
CA VAL A 171 19.47 0.19 17.56
C VAL A 171 20.79 -0.57 17.70
N GLN A 172 21.27 -0.76 18.93
CA GLN A 172 22.50 -1.54 19.17
C GLN A 172 22.34 -2.99 18.72
N PHE A 173 21.18 -3.60 18.99
CA PHE A 173 20.84 -4.94 18.56
C PHE A 173 20.82 -5.09 17.03
N LEU A 174 20.13 -4.22 16.30
CA LEU A 174 20.05 -4.26 14.84
C LEU A 174 21.41 -4.04 14.15
N ARG A 175 22.29 -3.25 14.77
CA ARG A 175 23.69 -3.11 14.33
C ARG A 175 24.48 -4.41 14.51
N ARG A 176 24.31 -5.08 15.64
CA ARG A 176 25.00 -6.35 15.92
C ARG A 176 24.58 -7.47 14.96
N ILE A 177 23.27 -7.56 14.67
CA ILE A 177 22.71 -8.51 13.70
C ILE A 177 23.04 -8.18 12.24
N LYS A 178 23.71 -7.04 12.00
CA LYS A 178 24.10 -6.57 10.66
C LYS A 178 22.92 -6.23 9.74
N ALA A 179 21.73 -6.01 10.30
CA ALA A 179 20.55 -5.51 9.59
C ALA A 179 20.54 -3.97 9.44
N TRP A 180 21.54 -3.28 10.02
CA TRP A 180 21.59 -1.82 10.05
C TRP A 180 21.74 -1.17 8.66
N ALA A 181 22.39 -1.84 7.71
CA ALA A 181 22.54 -1.32 6.35
C ALA A 181 21.18 -1.08 5.67
N ASP A 182 20.20 -1.98 5.87
CA ASP A 182 18.85 -1.82 5.34
C ASP A 182 18.11 -0.64 6.01
N ILE A 183 18.39 -0.37 7.27
CA ILE A 183 17.79 0.76 8.01
C ILE A 183 18.36 2.10 7.54
N GLN A 184 19.68 2.16 7.30
CA GLN A 184 20.34 3.37 6.78
C GLN A 184 19.74 3.79 5.43
N LYS A 185 19.37 2.83 4.58
CA LYS A 185 18.69 3.11 3.31
C LYS A 185 17.39 3.92 3.50
N VAL A 186 16.65 3.68 4.59
CA VAL A 186 15.39 4.38 4.87
C VAL A 186 15.64 5.75 5.50
N GLN A 187 16.68 5.90 6.31
CA GLN A 187 17.01 7.17 7.00
C GLN A 187 17.43 8.30 6.04
N VAL A 188 17.89 7.99 4.83
CA VAL A 188 18.38 8.99 3.87
C VAL A 188 17.25 9.80 3.20
N PHE A 189 15.98 9.45 3.43
CA PHE A 189 14.82 10.11 2.82
C PHE A 189 13.94 10.94 3.77
N SER A 190 14.48 11.38 4.91
CA SER A 190 13.81 12.33 5.82
C SER A 190 14.63 13.57 6.07
#